data_AF-A0A6G1Z7C6-F1
#
_entry.id   AF-A0A6G1Z7C6-F1
#
_cell.length_a   1.000
_cell.length_b   1.000
_cell.length_c   1.000
_cell.angle_alpha   90.00
_cell.angle_beta   90.00
_cell.angle_gamma   90.00
#
_symmetry.space_group_name_H-M   'P 1'
#
loop_
_entity.id
_entity.type
_entity.pdbx_description
1 polymer ?
#
loop_
_entity_poly.entity_id
_entity_poly.type
_entity_poly.pdbx_seq_one_letter_code
_entity_poly.pdbx_strand_id
1 'polypeptide(L)'
;MFIPLEPEFRLRWLGKPDPQHPPWLHDSDWIPSGHTQLYAYARTGLHAILDALGASSGTALLPAYLPESAVWPFREHDYDIVYYPISEDLTYPENKIETLIDEVTPDVVLFVHYLGFADPAFERVATAASASGATVIEDCARGLFSRDATGKLLGSTGDAAVFCAHKTLPAPFGGIAVTRNLALPTPTEPVSEKKEVLRLVTTKGINQLNLRNTLRRLNGRAVPRPFYEDLAAVLPMPDSAWPPVAPGMLSRIGLTEASPPRIRSQRRARYNRVRTHLLDIDGIHVLTPWAHEGANPYGVAIRIPQGPETRNDVYHAIRRAGLPAERYIWGLDDDWTYIEDFPEATRLRETIIIIPTHQQVPWQSLPRFAEIITQTLEATSGDPTTGRKSSFSASVGHERILAPIFGDGYRPERAFRCTEYVLSRVTDIRGRF
;
A
#
# COMPACT_ATOMS: atom_id res chain seq x y z
N MET A 1 18.86 -0.65 18.36
CA MET A 1 18.87 0.05 17.05
C MET A 1 17.50 -0.12 16.43
N PHE A 2 16.84 0.96 15.99
CA PHE A 2 15.56 0.91 15.29
C PHE A 2 15.79 0.93 13.79
N ILE A 3 15.21 -0.03 13.08
CA ILE A 3 15.31 -0.17 11.64
C ILE A 3 14.04 0.45 11.03
N PRO A 4 14.17 1.37 10.06
CA PRO A 4 13.03 1.99 9.39
C PRO A 4 12.23 0.97 8.58
N LEU A 5 10.95 1.28 8.30
CA LEU A 5 10.10 0.42 7.45
C LEU A 5 10.55 0.40 6.00
N GLU A 6 10.98 1.55 5.52
CA GLU A 6 11.43 1.79 4.15
C GLU A 6 12.92 2.16 4.14
N PRO A 7 13.61 1.94 3.02
CA PRO A 7 14.99 2.37 2.90
C PRO A 7 15.12 3.89 3.02
N GLU A 8 15.97 4.35 3.93
CA GLU A 8 16.24 5.78 4.16
C GLU A 8 17.39 6.29 3.27
N PHE A 9 17.29 7.55 2.88
CA PHE A 9 18.36 8.26 2.18
C PHE A 9 19.68 8.22 2.97
N ARG A 10 20.80 8.04 2.26
CA ARG A 10 22.12 8.00 2.89
C ARG A 10 22.74 9.39 2.94
N LEU A 11 22.93 9.94 4.15
CA LEU A 11 23.57 11.26 4.35
C LEU A 11 24.88 11.48 3.57
N ARG A 12 25.67 10.44 3.30
CA ARG A 12 26.91 10.54 2.50
C ARG A 12 26.67 10.98 1.04
N TRP A 13 25.42 10.97 0.59
CA TRP A 13 25.00 11.45 -0.72
C TRP A 13 24.56 12.92 -0.70
N LEU A 14 24.48 13.55 0.47
CA LEU A 14 24.26 14.99 0.55
C LEU A 14 25.39 15.74 -0.17
N GLY A 15 25.02 16.78 -0.90
CA GLY A 15 25.97 17.61 -1.66
C GLY A 15 26.38 17.03 -3.02
N LYS A 16 25.88 15.84 -3.40
CA LYS A 16 26.02 15.37 -4.78
C LYS A 16 25.24 16.28 -5.74
N PRO A 17 25.72 16.44 -6.99
CA PRO A 17 25.02 17.24 -7.99
C PRO A 17 23.65 16.64 -8.30
N ASP A 18 22.71 17.48 -8.72
CA ASP A 18 21.39 17.02 -9.14
C ASP A 18 21.50 16.23 -10.45
N PRO A 19 21.13 14.95 -10.47
CA PRO A 19 21.18 14.15 -11.69
C PRO A 19 20.07 14.52 -12.69
N GLN A 20 19.09 15.35 -12.31
CA GLN A 20 17.83 15.65 -13.02
C GLN A 20 16.93 14.42 -13.21
N HIS A 21 17.44 13.33 -13.79
CA HIS A 21 16.73 12.06 -13.96
C HIS A 21 17.60 10.87 -13.53
N PRO A 22 17.02 9.83 -12.90
CA PRO A 22 17.73 8.58 -12.65
C PRO A 22 18.14 7.89 -13.96
N PRO A 23 19.38 7.39 -14.10
CA PRO A 23 19.88 6.82 -15.35
C PRO A 23 19.12 5.55 -15.77
N TRP A 24 18.53 4.83 -14.81
CA TRP A 24 17.75 3.62 -15.07
C TRP A 24 16.27 3.88 -15.40
N LEU A 25 15.79 5.13 -15.34
CA LEU A 25 14.37 5.46 -15.51
C LEU A 25 13.83 5.13 -16.92
N HIS A 26 14.69 5.21 -17.94
CA HIS A 26 14.37 4.90 -19.33
C HIS A 26 15.09 3.64 -19.83
N ASP A 27 15.65 2.85 -18.92
CA ASP A 27 16.31 1.59 -19.24
C ASP A 27 15.27 0.46 -19.25
N SER A 28 15.07 -0.17 -20.40
CA SER A 28 14.09 -1.25 -20.58
C SER A 28 14.44 -2.52 -19.80
N ASP A 29 15.64 -2.62 -19.22
CA ASP A 29 15.98 -3.69 -18.27
C ASP A 29 15.40 -3.47 -16.87
N TRP A 30 14.90 -2.26 -16.57
CA TRP A 30 14.46 -1.89 -15.22
C TRP A 30 13.08 -1.28 -15.16
N ILE A 31 12.62 -0.65 -16.24
CA ILE A 31 11.33 0.00 -16.35
C ILE A 31 10.62 -0.51 -17.62
N PRO A 32 9.30 -0.79 -17.59
CA PRO A 32 8.56 -1.15 -18.79
C PRO A 32 8.74 -0.13 -19.92
N SER A 33 8.75 -0.60 -21.16
CA SER A 33 8.83 0.26 -22.34
C SER A 33 7.54 1.08 -22.50
N GLY A 34 7.67 2.36 -22.84
CA GLY A 34 6.52 3.23 -23.07
C GLY A 34 6.84 4.69 -22.76
N HIS A 35 5.80 5.49 -22.61
CA HIS A 35 5.90 6.85 -22.08
C HIS A 35 6.05 6.78 -20.56
N THR A 36 7.19 7.23 -20.06
CA THR A 36 7.53 7.16 -18.64
C THR A 36 7.68 8.56 -18.05
N GLN A 37 7.03 8.80 -16.91
CA GLN A 37 7.15 10.05 -16.16
C GLN A 37 7.39 9.80 -14.67
N LEU A 38 8.25 10.63 -14.08
CA LEU A 38 8.60 10.60 -12.66
C LEU A 38 7.88 11.71 -11.89
N TYR A 39 7.12 11.32 -10.88
CA TYR A 39 6.39 12.18 -9.94
C TYR A 39 6.91 12.00 -8.51
N ALA A 40 6.48 12.84 -7.57
CA ALA A 40 6.81 12.68 -6.16
C ALA A 40 6.09 11.47 -5.54
N TYR A 41 4.87 11.15 -5.98
CA TYR A 41 4.06 10.08 -5.40
C TYR A 41 3.48 9.15 -6.45
N ALA A 42 3.33 7.86 -6.11
CA ALA A 42 2.67 6.90 -7.00
C ALA A 42 1.22 7.30 -7.30
N ARG A 43 0.45 7.72 -6.29
CA ARG A 43 -0.93 8.22 -6.48
C ARG A 43 -1.04 9.35 -7.52
N THR A 44 -0.01 10.20 -7.62
CA THR A 44 0.04 11.27 -8.63
C THR A 44 0.48 10.83 -10.00
N GLY A 45 1.25 9.74 -10.09
CA GLY A 45 1.42 9.03 -11.35
C GLY A 45 0.13 8.37 -11.83
N LEU A 46 -0.64 7.75 -10.91
CA LEU A 46 -1.93 7.13 -11.24
C LEU A 46 -2.96 8.17 -11.71
N HIS A 47 -3.07 9.31 -11.02
CA HIS A 47 -3.87 10.44 -11.50
C HIS A 47 -3.46 10.91 -12.89
N ALA A 48 -2.15 11.07 -13.14
CA ALA A 48 -1.66 11.50 -14.45
C ALA A 48 -1.93 10.47 -15.56
N ILE A 49 -2.02 9.17 -15.23
CA ILE A 49 -2.48 8.13 -16.15
C ILE A 49 -3.95 8.35 -16.50
N LEU A 50 -4.81 8.59 -15.50
CA LEU A 50 -6.23 8.85 -15.72
C LEU A 50 -6.47 10.15 -16.51
N ASP A 51 -5.71 11.22 -16.23
CA ASP A 51 -5.71 12.46 -17.01
C ASP A 51 -5.40 12.17 -18.49
N ALA A 52 -4.39 11.34 -18.75
CA ALA A 52 -3.95 11.01 -20.10
C ALA A 52 -4.95 10.12 -20.86
N LEU A 53 -5.73 9.30 -20.15
CA LEU A 53 -6.84 8.53 -20.73
C LEU A 53 -7.99 9.46 -21.18
N GLY A 54 -8.09 10.67 -20.63
CA GLY A 54 -9.12 11.64 -20.97
C GLY A 54 -10.53 11.25 -20.51
N ALA A 55 -10.64 10.23 -19.67
CA ALA A 55 -11.90 9.77 -19.10
C ALA A 55 -12.19 10.55 -17.82
N SER A 56 -13.32 11.26 -17.82
CA SER A 56 -13.81 12.09 -16.72
C SER A 56 -15.07 11.52 -16.06
N SER A 57 -15.39 10.27 -16.36
CA SER A 57 -16.52 9.49 -15.83
C SER A 57 -16.45 8.07 -16.38
N GLY A 58 -17.02 7.10 -15.68
CA GLY A 58 -17.09 5.72 -16.14
C GLY A 58 -17.08 4.75 -14.96
N THR A 59 -16.99 3.46 -15.24
CA THR A 59 -16.88 2.44 -14.18
C THR A 59 -15.45 1.93 -14.05
N ALA A 60 -14.91 1.98 -12.84
CA ALA A 60 -13.58 1.47 -12.52
C ALA A 60 -13.65 0.25 -11.60
N LEU A 61 -13.01 -0.85 -12.02
CA LEU A 61 -12.92 -2.08 -11.24
C LEU A 61 -11.62 -2.12 -10.43
N LEU A 62 -11.73 -2.11 -9.10
CA LEU A 62 -10.59 -2.06 -8.17
C LEU A 62 -10.65 -3.25 -7.18
N PRO A 63 -9.54 -3.77 -6.66
CA PRO A 63 -9.61 -4.85 -5.67
C PRO A 63 -10.25 -4.35 -4.37
N ALA A 64 -10.86 -5.20 -3.56
CA ALA A 64 -11.41 -4.80 -2.26
C ALA A 64 -10.33 -4.62 -1.15
N TYR A 65 -9.05 -4.79 -1.51
CA TYR A 65 -7.92 -4.80 -0.58
C TYR A 65 -6.74 -3.96 -1.07
N LEU A 66 -6.90 -2.65 -1.08
CA LEU A 66 -5.86 -1.69 -1.47
C LEU A 66 -5.82 -0.51 -0.49
N PRO A 67 -4.72 0.27 -0.45
CA PRO A 67 -4.72 1.50 0.32
C PRO A 67 -5.63 2.55 -0.33
N GLU A 68 -6.36 3.28 0.52
CA GLU A 68 -7.23 4.39 0.14
C GLU A 68 -6.58 5.41 -0.82
N SER A 69 -5.27 5.65 -0.68
CA SER A 69 -4.53 6.54 -1.59
C SER A 69 -4.50 6.11 -3.06
N ALA A 70 -4.78 4.84 -3.37
CA ALA A 70 -4.89 4.33 -4.73
C ALA A 70 -6.33 4.44 -5.28
N VAL A 71 -7.31 4.71 -4.42
CA VAL A 71 -8.71 4.96 -4.77
C VAL A 71 -8.92 6.44 -5.12
N TRP A 72 -8.26 7.37 -4.42
CA TRP A 72 -8.41 8.82 -4.64
C TRP A 72 -8.34 9.28 -6.09
N PRO A 73 -7.38 8.83 -6.93
CA PRO A 73 -7.32 9.28 -8.32
C PRO A 73 -8.60 8.97 -9.10
N PHE A 74 -9.24 7.84 -8.83
CA PHE A 74 -10.49 7.44 -9.50
C PHE A 74 -11.67 8.30 -9.02
N ARG A 75 -11.75 8.58 -7.71
CA ARG A 75 -12.77 9.48 -7.14
C ARG A 75 -12.68 10.88 -7.72
N GLU A 76 -11.47 11.39 -7.89
CA GLU A 76 -11.22 12.73 -8.44
C GLU A 76 -11.50 12.84 -9.95
N HIS A 77 -11.57 11.70 -10.64
CA HIS A 77 -11.98 11.60 -12.04
C HIS A 77 -13.45 11.15 -12.20
N ASP A 78 -14.23 11.23 -11.11
CA ASP A 78 -15.67 10.90 -11.09
C ASP A 78 -15.99 9.48 -11.62
N TYR A 79 -15.11 8.51 -11.37
CA TYR A 79 -15.41 7.10 -11.66
C TYR A 79 -16.39 6.52 -10.63
N ASP A 80 -17.36 5.76 -11.12
CA ASP A 80 -18.12 4.81 -10.33
C ASP A 80 -17.22 3.62 -10.00
N ILE A 81 -16.86 3.47 -8.74
CA ILE A 81 -15.91 2.44 -8.30
C ILE A 81 -16.67 1.18 -7.91
N VAL A 82 -16.30 0.07 -8.55
CA VAL A 82 -16.81 -1.27 -8.22
C VAL A 82 -15.65 -2.13 -7.73
N TYR A 83 -15.79 -2.69 -6.53
CA TYR A 83 -14.75 -3.50 -5.93
C TYR A 83 -14.86 -4.99 -6.31
N TYR A 84 -13.73 -5.66 -6.47
CA TYR A 84 -13.64 -7.10 -6.73
C TYR A 84 -12.89 -7.86 -5.62
N PRO A 85 -13.20 -9.15 -5.39
CA PRO A 85 -12.68 -9.89 -4.24
C PRO A 85 -11.19 -10.25 -4.37
N ILE A 86 -10.56 -10.49 -3.23
CA ILE A 86 -9.23 -11.09 -3.08
C ILE A 86 -9.35 -12.33 -2.18
N SER A 87 -8.46 -13.31 -2.34
CA SER A 87 -8.32 -14.47 -1.46
C SER A 87 -7.41 -14.20 -0.27
N GLU A 88 -7.57 -14.95 0.82
CA GLU A 88 -6.81 -14.74 2.07
C GLU A 88 -5.30 -15.08 1.99
N ASP A 89 -4.85 -15.57 0.85
CA ASP A 89 -3.46 -15.86 0.52
C ASP A 89 -2.82 -14.77 -0.35
N LEU A 90 -3.49 -13.61 -0.49
CA LEU A 90 -3.09 -12.48 -1.35
C LEU A 90 -3.14 -12.79 -2.85
N THR A 91 -3.88 -13.83 -3.26
CA THR A 91 -4.16 -14.12 -4.67
C THR A 91 -5.55 -13.65 -5.09
N TYR A 92 -5.81 -13.63 -6.39
CA TYR A 92 -7.11 -13.26 -6.94
C TYR A 92 -7.93 -14.46 -7.44
N PRO A 93 -9.22 -14.56 -7.08
CA PRO A 93 -10.12 -15.58 -7.63
C PRO A 93 -10.56 -15.17 -9.04
N GLU A 94 -9.77 -15.54 -10.05
CA GLU A 94 -9.86 -14.98 -11.41
C GLU A 94 -11.24 -15.16 -12.06
N ASN A 95 -11.90 -16.31 -11.85
CA ASN A 95 -13.23 -16.55 -12.42
C ASN A 95 -14.30 -15.57 -11.91
N LYS A 96 -14.19 -15.16 -10.63
CA LYS A 96 -15.12 -14.17 -10.05
C LYS A 96 -14.90 -12.79 -10.66
N ILE A 97 -13.64 -12.44 -10.93
CA ILE A 97 -13.26 -11.16 -11.52
C ILE A 97 -13.67 -11.11 -12.99
N GLU A 98 -13.44 -12.18 -13.76
CA GLU A 98 -13.89 -12.30 -15.16
C GLU A 98 -15.41 -12.15 -15.26
N THR A 99 -16.17 -12.85 -14.40
CA THR A 99 -17.64 -12.73 -14.36
C THR A 99 -18.07 -11.29 -14.07
N LEU A 100 -17.40 -10.63 -13.12
CA LEU A 100 -17.71 -9.24 -12.77
C LEU A 100 -17.35 -8.27 -13.92
N ILE A 101 -16.27 -8.51 -14.66
CA ILE A 101 -15.92 -7.74 -15.86
C ILE A 101 -17.03 -7.87 -16.91
N ASP A 102 -17.55 -9.08 -17.14
CA ASP A 102 -18.63 -9.32 -18.09
C ASP A 102 -19.94 -8.67 -17.66
N GLU A 103 -20.25 -8.66 -16.36
CA GLU A 103 -21.48 -8.06 -15.81
C GLU A 103 -21.44 -6.52 -15.79
N VAL A 104 -20.29 -5.95 -15.44
CA VAL A 104 -20.12 -4.50 -15.22
C VAL A 104 -19.69 -3.77 -16.48
N THR A 105 -18.93 -4.44 -17.37
CA THR A 105 -18.29 -3.84 -18.56
C THR A 105 -17.50 -2.57 -18.20
N PRO A 106 -16.45 -2.68 -17.36
CA PRO A 106 -15.75 -1.51 -16.83
C PRO A 106 -14.94 -0.77 -17.91
N ASP A 107 -14.72 0.52 -17.71
CA ASP A 107 -13.84 1.35 -18.54
C ASP A 107 -12.36 1.17 -18.12
N VAL A 108 -12.12 0.93 -16.84
CA VAL A 108 -10.77 0.74 -16.28
C VAL A 108 -10.77 -0.42 -15.29
N VAL A 109 -9.72 -1.25 -15.34
CA VAL A 109 -9.43 -2.26 -14.33
C VAL A 109 -8.07 -1.96 -13.69
N LEU A 110 -8.06 -1.70 -12.39
CA LEU A 110 -6.84 -1.60 -11.60
C LEU A 110 -6.48 -2.99 -11.06
N PHE A 111 -5.29 -3.48 -11.38
CA PHE A 111 -4.78 -4.76 -10.90
C PHE A 111 -3.56 -4.56 -10.00
N VAL A 112 -3.61 -5.02 -8.75
CA VAL A 112 -2.51 -4.83 -7.79
C VAL A 112 -1.60 -6.07 -7.75
N HIS A 113 -0.32 -5.88 -8.06
CA HIS A 113 0.71 -6.89 -7.83
C HIS A 113 1.26 -6.83 -6.41
N TYR A 114 0.68 -7.62 -5.51
CA TYR A 114 1.04 -7.56 -4.09
C TYR A 114 2.51 -7.88 -3.84
N LEU A 115 3.15 -6.99 -3.09
CA LEU A 115 4.48 -7.17 -2.51
C LEU A 115 5.60 -7.47 -3.53
N GLY A 116 5.36 -7.14 -4.79
CA GLY A 116 6.31 -7.31 -5.89
C GLY A 116 6.31 -8.70 -6.51
N PHE A 117 5.23 -9.46 -6.38
CA PHE A 117 5.01 -10.72 -7.07
C PHE A 117 3.95 -10.56 -8.17
N ALA A 118 4.20 -11.19 -9.32
CA ALA A 118 3.18 -11.40 -10.34
C ALA A 118 2.10 -12.32 -9.75
N ASP A 119 0.84 -11.94 -9.93
CA ASP A 119 -0.28 -12.80 -9.55
C ASP A 119 -0.62 -13.71 -10.73
N PRO A 120 -0.80 -15.03 -10.53
CA PRO A 120 -1.13 -15.96 -11.61
C PRO A 120 -2.45 -15.65 -12.32
N ALA A 121 -3.40 -14.97 -11.66
CA ALA A 121 -4.67 -14.55 -12.25
C ALA A 121 -4.51 -13.46 -13.31
N PHE A 122 -3.39 -12.74 -13.32
CA PHE A 122 -3.30 -11.46 -14.02
C PHE A 122 -3.49 -11.57 -15.53
N GLU A 123 -2.84 -12.53 -16.19
CA GLU A 123 -2.96 -12.69 -17.65
C GLU A 123 -4.39 -12.97 -18.08
N ARG A 124 -5.14 -13.75 -17.28
CA ARG A 124 -6.55 -14.05 -17.52
C ARG A 124 -7.45 -12.82 -17.32
N VAL A 125 -7.29 -12.13 -16.19
CA VAL A 125 -8.05 -10.92 -15.87
C VAL A 125 -7.77 -9.80 -16.88
N ALA A 126 -6.50 -9.59 -17.25
CA ALA A 126 -6.11 -8.61 -18.25
C ALA A 126 -6.71 -8.94 -19.62
N THR A 127 -6.72 -10.21 -20.02
CA THR A 127 -7.34 -10.65 -21.28
C THR A 127 -8.84 -10.39 -21.28
N ALA A 128 -9.56 -10.72 -20.21
CA ALA A 128 -11.00 -10.46 -20.10
C ALA A 128 -11.31 -8.96 -20.11
N ALA A 129 -10.57 -8.15 -19.34
CA ALA A 129 -10.70 -6.70 -19.31
C ALA A 129 -10.45 -6.07 -20.69
N SER A 130 -9.37 -6.46 -21.38
CA SER A 130 -9.11 -5.96 -22.73
C SER A 130 -10.17 -6.40 -23.74
N ALA A 131 -10.74 -7.60 -23.59
CA ALA A 131 -11.82 -8.08 -24.45
C ALA A 131 -13.13 -7.31 -24.24
N SER A 132 -13.38 -6.80 -23.01
CA SER A 132 -14.51 -5.91 -22.72
C SER A 132 -14.27 -4.45 -23.13
N GLY A 133 -13.06 -4.12 -23.62
CA GLY A 133 -12.67 -2.75 -23.99
C GLY A 133 -12.11 -1.92 -22.83
N ALA A 134 -11.91 -2.50 -21.65
CA ALA A 134 -11.37 -1.81 -20.49
C ALA A 134 -9.86 -1.53 -20.64
N THR A 135 -9.42 -0.39 -20.11
CA THR A 135 -7.99 -0.11 -19.92
C THR A 135 -7.48 -0.85 -18.68
N VAL A 136 -6.37 -1.58 -18.82
CA VAL A 136 -5.75 -2.31 -17.69
C VAL A 136 -4.61 -1.50 -17.10
N ILE A 137 -4.72 -1.14 -15.82
CA ILE A 137 -3.67 -0.42 -15.07
C ILE A 137 -3.07 -1.36 -14.02
N GLU A 138 -1.75 -1.57 -14.08
CA GLU A 138 -1.01 -2.35 -13.08
C GLU A 138 -0.54 -1.44 -11.91
N ASP A 139 -1.05 -1.68 -10.70
CA ASP A 139 -0.44 -1.15 -9.48
C ASP A 139 0.75 -2.03 -9.05
N CYS A 140 1.93 -1.54 -9.45
CA CYS A 140 3.23 -2.08 -9.11
C CYS A 140 3.93 -1.22 -8.04
N ALA A 141 3.18 -0.55 -7.15
CA ALA A 141 3.74 0.33 -6.13
C ALA A 141 4.83 -0.38 -5.29
N ARG A 142 4.70 -1.68 -5.08
CA ARG A 142 5.66 -2.52 -4.34
C ARG A 142 6.43 -3.51 -5.24
N GLY A 143 6.39 -3.31 -6.56
CA GLY A 143 6.99 -4.20 -7.57
C GLY A 143 8.08 -3.58 -8.44
N LEU A 144 8.59 -2.40 -8.12
CA LEU A 144 9.68 -1.75 -8.90
C LEU A 144 10.88 -2.70 -9.07
N PHE A 145 11.37 -2.89 -10.29
CA PHE A 145 12.44 -3.82 -10.71
C PHE A 145 12.13 -5.32 -10.58
N SER A 146 10.92 -5.68 -10.16
CA SER A 146 10.50 -7.07 -10.09
C SER A 146 10.10 -7.58 -11.48
N ARG A 147 10.25 -8.88 -11.67
CA ARG A 147 9.86 -9.61 -12.87
C ARG A 147 8.97 -10.78 -12.47
N ASP A 148 8.17 -11.25 -13.41
CA ASP A 148 7.47 -12.52 -13.28
C ASP A 148 8.44 -13.72 -13.46
N ALA A 149 7.91 -14.94 -13.35
CA ALA A 149 8.70 -16.16 -13.51
C ALA A 149 9.24 -16.36 -14.94
N THR A 150 8.64 -15.71 -15.95
CA THR A 150 9.10 -15.75 -17.35
C THR A 150 10.23 -14.76 -17.64
N GLY A 151 10.47 -13.83 -16.71
CA GLY A 151 11.47 -12.78 -16.83
C GLY A 151 10.90 -11.46 -17.35
N LYS A 152 9.58 -11.33 -17.56
CA LYS A 152 8.92 -10.07 -17.95
C LYS A 152 8.87 -9.11 -16.75
N LEU A 153 9.13 -7.83 -16.96
CA LEU A 153 8.99 -6.81 -15.91
C LEU A 153 7.53 -6.68 -15.48
N LEU A 154 7.26 -6.58 -14.18
CA LEU A 154 5.94 -6.15 -13.72
C LEU A 154 5.62 -4.76 -14.27
N GLY A 155 4.35 -4.49 -14.59
CA GLY A 155 3.91 -3.27 -15.26
C GLY A 155 4.04 -3.29 -16.78
N SER A 156 4.26 -4.45 -17.39
CA SER A 156 4.51 -4.58 -18.84
C SER A 156 3.41 -5.31 -19.61
N THR A 157 2.33 -5.78 -18.95
CA THR A 157 1.22 -6.48 -19.64
C THR A 157 0.02 -5.56 -19.82
N GLY A 158 -0.32 -4.77 -18.80
CA GLY A 158 -1.38 -3.76 -18.86
C GLY A 158 -1.00 -2.58 -19.74
N ASP A 159 -1.98 -1.72 -20.01
CA ASP A 159 -1.86 -0.52 -20.83
C ASP A 159 -1.08 0.59 -20.12
N ALA A 160 -1.13 0.59 -18.79
CA ALA A 160 -0.36 1.47 -17.94
C ALA A 160 0.07 0.78 -16.65
N ALA A 161 1.08 1.35 -15.99
CA ALA A 161 1.58 0.86 -14.71
C ALA A 161 2.06 2.00 -13.81
N VAL A 162 1.90 1.82 -12.50
CA VAL A 162 2.38 2.75 -11.50
C VAL A 162 3.33 2.08 -10.50
N PHE A 163 4.42 2.76 -10.14
CA PHE A 163 5.40 2.27 -9.18
C PHE A 163 5.68 3.30 -8.08
N CYS A 164 6.04 2.83 -6.89
CA CYS A 164 6.38 3.68 -5.75
C CYS A 164 7.85 3.47 -5.40
N ALA A 165 8.72 4.29 -5.97
CA ALA A 165 10.16 4.11 -5.89
C ALA A 165 10.70 4.22 -4.46
N HIS A 166 10.15 5.09 -3.60
CA HIS A 166 10.60 5.23 -2.21
C HIS A 166 10.33 4.00 -1.32
N LYS A 167 9.40 3.10 -1.71
CA LYS A 167 9.20 1.80 -1.05
C LYS A 167 10.35 0.83 -1.35
N THR A 168 11.05 1.06 -2.46
CA THR A 168 12.11 0.19 -2.99
C THR A 168 13.51 0.77 -2.78
N LEU A 169 13.65 2.07 -2.95
CA LEU A 169 14.89 2.81 -3.09
C LEU A 169 15.05 3.85 -1.97
N PRO A 170 16.28 4.14 -1.53
CA PRO A 170 16.58 5.09 -0.46
C PRO A 170 16.41 6.55 -0.90
N ALA A 171 15.18 6.92 -1.24
CA ALA A 171 14.75 8.23 -1.68
C ALA A 171 13.47 8.60 -0.91
N PRO A 172 13.30 9.86 -0.45
CA PRO A 172 12.08 10.25 0.28
C PRO A 172 10.80 10.16 -0.57
N PHE A 173 10.90 10.51 -1.85
CA PHE A 173 9.80 10.54 -2.80
C PHE A 173 10.16 9.80 -4.09
N GLY A 174 9.14 9.47 -4.87
CA GLY A 174 9.27 8.85 -6.18
C GLY A 174 8.05 8.00 -6.51
N GLY A 175 7.25 8.46 -7.45
CA GLY A 175 6.21 7.72 -8.15
C GLY A 175 6.57 7.65 -9.63
N ILE A 176 6.50 6.48 -10.24
CA ILE A 176 6.78 6.33 -11.67
C ILE A 176 5.46 5.91 -12.31
N ALA A 177 5.03 6.61 -13.34
CA ALA A 177 3.95 6.17 -14.20
C ALA A 177 4.55 5.78 -15.55
N VAL A 178 4.04 4.69 -16.11
CA VAL A 178 4.35 4.24 -17.45
C VAL A 178 3.03 4.01 -18.17
N THR A 179 2.92 4.46 -19.42
CA THR A 179 1.84 4.04 -20.32
C THR A 179 2.46 3.47 -21.59
N ARG A 180 1.74 2.58 -22.25
CA ARG A 180 2.21 2.00 -23.51
C ARG A 180 2.26 3.06 -24.62
N ASN A 181 1.20 3.86 -24.76
CA ASN A 181 0.95 4.69 -25.94
C ASN A 181 0.54 6.14 -25.64
N LEU A 182 0.40 6.53 -24.37
CA LEU A 182 -0.17 7.84 -24.00
C LEU A 182 0.88 8.77 -23.39
N ALA A 183 1.03 9.96 -23.95
CA ALA A 183 1.89 10.96 -23.33
C ALA A 183 1.35 11.35 -21.95
N LEU A 184 2.21 11.27 -20.94
CA LEU A 184 1.86 11.62 -19.56
C LEU A 184 2.05 13.12 -19.29
N PRO A 185 1.17 13.75 -18.49
CA PRO A 185 1.36 15.13 -18.04
C PRO A 185 2.69 15.33 -17.32
N THR A 186 3.45 16.34 -17.74
CA THR A 186 4.69 16.72 -17.06
C THR A 186 4.37 17.20 -15.64
N PRO A 187 5.06 16.71 -14.60
CA PRO A 187 4.90 17.21 -13.25
C PRO A 187 5.27 18.68 -13.15
N THR A 188 4.61 19.38 -12.24
CA THR A 188 4.91 20.76 -11.88
C THR A 188 6.15 20.84 -10.96
N GLU A 189 6.31 21.95 -10.23
CA GLU A 189 7.46 22.23 -9.40
C GLU A 189 7.77 21.12 -8.37
N PRO A 190 9.05 20.91 -8.02
CA PRO A 190 9.43 19.86 -7.09
C PRO A 190 8.87 20.06 -5.67
N VAL A 191 8.53 18.95 -5.01
CA VAL A 191 8.15 18.95 -3.60
C VAL A 191 9.26 19.47 -2.69
N SER A 192 8.89 20.20 -1.64
CA SER A 192 9.83 20.64 -0.60
C SER A 192 10.26 19.48 0.29
N GLU A 193 11.57 19.20 0.32
CA GLU A 193 12.14 18.08 1.09
C GLU A 193 12.82 18.50 2.40
N LYS A 194 12.63 19.76 2.84
CA LYS A 194 13.28 20.30 4.05
C LYS A 194 12.93 19.50 5.31
N LYS A 195 11.67 19.06 5.43
CA LYS A 195 11.19 18.22 6.54
C LYS A 195 11.88 16.86 6.56
N GLU A 196 12.14 16.28 5.39
CA GLU A 196 12.81 14.97 5.27
C GLU A 196 14.29 15.05 5.65
N VAL A 197 15.00 16.13 5.27
CA VAL A 197 16.37 16.38 5.76
C VAL A 197 16.40 16.45 7.28
N LEU A 198 15.52 17.26 7.87
CA LEU A 198 15.45 17.43 9.31
C LEU A 198 15.18 16.08 9.99
N ARG A 199 14.19 15.33 9.49
CA ARG A 199 13.84 13.99 9.98
C ARG A 199 15.03 13.02 9.91
N LEU A 200 15.79 13.00 8.81
CA LEU A 200 16.96 12.14 8.63
C LEU A 200 18.08 12.47 9.63
N VAL A 201 18.36 13.76 9.83
CA VAL A 201 19.37 14.23 10.79
C VAL A 201 18.95 13.89 12.22
N THR A 202 17.71 14.22 12.60
CA THR A 202 17.16 13.93 13.93
C THR A 202 17.14 12.43 14.23
N THR A 203 16.68 11.61 13.28
CA THR A 203 16.60 10.15 13.46
C THR A 203 17.98 9.53 13.67
N LYS A 204 19.00 9.99 12.93
CA LYS A 204 20.37 9.52 13.10
C LYS A 204 20.98 9.97 14.42
N GLY A 205 20.79 11.22 14.83
CA GLY A 205 21.26 11.71 16.12
C GLY A 205 20.66 10.92 17.29
N ILE A 206 19.35 10.68 17.27
CA ILE A 206 18.66 9.88 18.29
C ILE A 206 19.19 8.44 18.34
N ASN A 207 19.43 7.83 17.17
CA ASN A 207 19.95 6.46 17.08
C ASN A 207 21.41 6.37 17.57
N GLN A 208 22.26 7.34 17.25
CA GLN A 208 23.67 7.36 17.69
C GLN A 208 23.80 7.53 19.20
N LEU A 209 22.93 8.32 19.82
CA LEU A 209 22.98 8.61 21.24
C LEU A 209 22.25 7.56 22.11
N ASN A 210 21.66 6.51 21.52
CA ASN A 210 20.78 5.53 22.19
C ASN A 210 19.63 6.16 23.03
N LEU A 211 19.36 7.45 22.85
CA LEU A 211 18.37 8.23 23.62
C LEU A 211 16.93 7.83 23.29
N ARG A 212 16.73 7.00 22.27
CA ARG A 212 15.40 6.56 21.83
C ARG A 212 14.65 5.76 22.89
N ASN A 213 15.36 4.98 23.72
CA ASN A 213 14.74 4.27 24.85
C ASN A 213 14.26 5.25 25.93
N THR A 214 15.00 6.34 26.14
CA THR A 214 14.65 7.43 27.06
C THR A 214 13.48 8.24 26.51
N LEU A 215 13.52 8.63 25.24
CA LEU A 215 12.42 9.34 24.57
C LEU A 215 11.12 8.52 24.52
N ARG A 216 11.20 7.19 24.37
CA ARG A 216 10.03 6.30 24.43
C ARG A 216 9.47 6.14 25.84
N ARG A 217 10.29 6.32 26.88
CA ARG A 217 9.82 6.37 28.28
C ARG A 217 9.15 7.71 28.60
N LEU A 218 9.63 8.80 27.98
CA LEU A 218 9.11 10.15 28.17
C LEU A 218 7.83 10.43 27.35
N ASN A 219 7.72 9.90 26.13
CA ASN A 219 6.55 10.12 25.26
C ASN A 219 5.35 9.20 25.59
N GLY A 220 5.39 8.50 26.73
CA GLY A 220 4.43 7.45 27.04
C GLY A 220 4.59 6.25 26.11
N ARG A 221 4.19 5.07 26.57
CA ARG A 221 3.96 3.94 25.66
C ARG A 221 2.98 4.45 24.60
N ALA A 222 3.36 4.42 23.31
CA ALA A 222 2.38 4.55 22.24
C ALA A 222 1.33 3.46 22.53
N VAL A 223 0.17 3.87 23.02
CA VAL A 223 -0.90 2.95 23.38
C VAL A 223 -1.25 2.20 22.10
N PRO A 224 -1.27 0.86 22.12
CA PRO A 224 -1.79 0.07 21.00
C PRO A 224 -3.13 0.64 20.57
N ARG A 225 -3.27 1.07 19.32
CA ARG A 225 -4.57 1.42 18.78
C ARG A 225 -5.35 0.12 18.48
N PRO A 226 -6.61 0.02 18.93
CA PRO A 226 -7.51 -1.05 18.52
C PRO A 226 -7.57 -1.18 16.99
N PHE A 227 -7.78 -2.40 16.50
CA PHE A 227 -7.90 -2.69 15.07
C PHE A 227 -8.95 -1.79 14.38
N TYR A 228 -10.12 -1.64 14.99
CA TYR A 228 -11.21 -0.82 14.44
C TYR A 228 -10.86 0.67 14.35
N GLU A 229 -9.97 1.20 15.21
CA GLU A 229 -9.51 2.59 15.08
C GLU A 229 -8.53 2.77 13.93
N ASP A 230 -7.64 1.79 13.71
CA ASP A 230 -6.71 1.81 12.58
C ASP A 230 -7.45 1.58 11.25
N LEU A 231 -8.50 0.79 11.30
CA LEU A 231 -9.40 0.52 10.20
C LEU A 231 -10.18 1.81 9.87
N ALA A 232 -10.76 2.47 10.87
CA ALA A 232 -11.51 3.74 10.76
C ALA A 232 -10.70 4.99 10.46
N ALA A 233 -9.38 4.87 10.33
CA ALA A 233 -8.54 5.97 9.91
C ALA A 233 -8.59 6.13 8.37
N VAL A 234 -9.76 6.46 7.81
CA VAL A 234 -9.84 7.02 6.47
C VAL A 234 -9.20 8.40 6.53
N LEU A 235 -8.04 8.53 5.88
CA LEU A 235 -7.36 9.82 5.83
C LEU A 235 -8.02 10.65 4.73
N PRO A 236 -8.33 11.94 4.99
CA PRO A 236 -8.79 12.81 3.92
C PRO A 236 -7.70 12.88 2.84
N MET A 237 -8.14 13.00 1.60
CA MET A 237 -7.22 13.28 0.51
C MET A 237 -6.42 14.55 0.85
N PRO A 238 -5.08 14.52 0.81
CA PRO A 238 -4.30 15.69 1.15
C PRO A 238 -4.47 16.76 0.08
N ASP A 239 -4.61 18.03 0.46
CA ASP A 239 -4.66 19.19 -0.46
C ASP A 239 -3.47 19.26 -1.44
N SER A 240 -2.36 18.59 -1.07
CA SER A 240 -1.15 18.45 -1.91
C SER A 240 -1.17 17.24 -2.84
N ALA A 241 -2.32 16.59 -3.03
CA ALA A 241 -2.46 15.48 -3.96
C ALA A 241 -2.29 15.98 -5.40
N TRP A 242 -2.93 17.09 -5.76
CA TRP A 242 -2.99 17.61 -7.14
C TRP A 242 -2.56 19.10 -7.20
N PRO A 243 -1.98 19.58 -8.32
CA PRO A 243 -1.57 18.82 -9.50
C PRO A 243 -0.32 17.94 -9.22
N PRO A 244 -0.01 16.97 -10.10
CA PRO A 244 1.19 16.15 -9.95
C PRO A 244 2.47 17.00 -9.87
N VAL A 245 3.32 16.71 -8.88
CA VAL A 245 4.55 17.45 -8.57
C VAL A 245 5.78 16.55 -8.76
N ALA A 246 6.92 17.16 -9.11
CA ALA A 246 8.17 16.42 -9.29
C ALA A 246 8.79 16.03 -7.93
N PRO A 247 9.57 14.92 -7.85
CA PRO A 247 10.36 14.66 -6.65
C PRO A 247 11.46 15.73 -6.51
N GLY A 248 11.83 16.10 -5.28
CA GLY A 248 12.91 17.05 -5.03
C GLY A 248 14.31 16.47 -5.29
N MET A 249 15.33 17.33 -5.12
CA MET A 249 16.73 17.01 -5.42
C MET A 249 17.25 15.80 -4.62
N LEU A 250 16.89 15.66 -3.35
CA LEU A 250 17.35 14.55 -2.50
C LEU A 250 16.76 13.23 -2.98
N SER A 251 15.48 13.24 -3.36
CA SER A 251 14.85 12.08 -3.98
C SER A 251 15.55 11.72 -5.28
N ARG A 252 15.80 12.68 -6.19
CA ARG A 252 16.52 12.43 -7.43
C ARG A 252 17.92 11.85 -7.21
N ILE A 253 18.69 12.38 -6.25
CA ILE A 253 19.99 11.82 -5.86
C ILE A 253 19.82 10.39 -5.33
N GLY A 254 18.87 10.15 -4.42
CA GLY A 254 18.66 8.83 -3.81
C GLY A 254 18.25 7.77 -4.83
N LEU A 255 17.44 8.15 -5.81
CA LEU A 255 17.03 7.31 -6.93
C LEU A 255 18.23 6.99 -7.84
N THR A 256 19.05 7.98 -8.20
CA THR A 256 20.25 7.79 -9.06
C THR A 256 21.33 6.95 -8.40
N GLU A 257 21.54 7.10 -7.09
CA GLU A 257 22.57 6.37 -6.35
C GLU A 257 22.20 4.91 -6.06
N ALA A 258 20.95 4.52 -6.33
CA ALA A 258 20.49 3.16 -6.20
C ALA A 258 20.80 2.37 -7.48
N SER A 259 21.61 1.32 -7.35
CA SER A 259 21.89 0.37 -8.44
C SER A 259 20.78 -0.69 -8.51
N PRO A 260 19.95 -0.75 -9.57
CA PRO A 260 18.85 -1.71 -9.65
C PRO A 260 19.28 -3.19 -9.49
N PRO A 261 20.37 -3.70 -10.12
CA PRO A 261 20.83 -5.07 -9.88
C PRO A 261 21.19 -5.35 -8.42
N ARG A 262 21.82 -4.37 -7.76
CA ARG A 262 22.20 -4.49 -6.35
C ARG A 262 20.98 -4.47 -5.44
N ILE A 263 20.01 -3.60 -5.71
CA ILE A 263 18.77 -3.53 -4.92
C ILE A 263 18.02 -4.87 -5.04
N ARG A 264 17.77 -5.36 -6.25
CA ARG A 264 17.06 -6.61 -6.49
C ARG A 264 17.72 -7.80 -5.80
N SER A 265 19.03 -8.00 -6.03
CA SER A 265 19.77 -9.09 -5.39
C SER A 265 19.75 -9.02 -3.86
N GLN A 266 19.93 -7.83 -3.28
CA GLN A 266 19.97 -7.64 -1.84
C GLN A 266 18.61 -7.84 -1.15
N ARG A 267 17.51 -7.43 -1.80
CA ARG A 267 16.15 -7.64 -1.29
C ARG A 267 15.74 -9.10 -1.42
N ARG A 268 15.95 -9.72 -2.59
CA ARG A 268 15.70 -11.15 -2.83
C ARG A 268 16.38 -12.04 -1.80
N ALA A 269 17.67 -11.82 -1.56
CA ALA A 269 18.44 -12.64 -0.64
C ALA A 269 17.98 -12.47 0.83
N ARG A 270 17.60 -11.26 1.25
CA ARG A 270 17.02 -11.02 2.59
C ARG A 270 15.65 -11.62 2.72
N TYR A 271 14.81 -11.44 1.70
CA TYR A 271 13.47 -12.01 1.65
C TYR A 271 13.51 -13.52 1.82
N ASN A 272 14.30 -14.22 1.00
CA ASN A 272 14.40 -15.67 1.09
C ASN A 272 14.98 -16.10 2.45
N ARG A 273 15.94 -15.35 3.02
CA ARG A 273 16.49 -15.64 4.35
C ARG A 273 15.46 -15.49 5.48
N VAL A 274 14.65 -14.43 5.46
CA VAL A 274 13.56 -14.24 6.43
C VAL A 274 12.52 -15.34 6.24
N ARG A 275 12.11 -15.60 4.99
CA ARG A 275 11.13 -16.63 4.67
C ARG A 275 11.54 -18.01 5.18
N THR A 276 12.81 -18.41 5.01
CA THR A 276 13.35 -19.66 5.57
C THR A 276 13.14 -19.78 7.07
N HIS A 277 13.37 -18.70 7.84
CA HIS A 277 13.21 -18.73 9.30
C HIS A 277 11.75 -18.81 9.75
N LEU A 278 10.79 -18.54 8.85
CA LEU A 278 9.36 -18.50 9.16
C LEU A 278 8.62 -19.79 8.76
N LEU A 279 9.27 -20.72 8.04
CA LEU A 279 8.60 -21.91 7.47
C LEU A 279 8.01 -22.84 8.53
N ASP A 280 8.72 -23.01 9.64
CA ASP A 280 8.42 -24.03 10.65
C ASP A 280 7.83 -23.44 11.93
N ILE A 281 7.30 -22.21 11.84
CA ILE A 281 6.66 -21.57 12.99
C ILE A 281 5.19 -21.98 13.02
N ASP A 282 4.83 -22.77 14.03
CA ASP A 282 3.43 -23.10 14.30
C ASP A 282 2.61 -21.83 14.59
N GLY A 283 1.39 -21.80 14.06
CA GLY A 283 0.47 -20.70 14.29
C GLY A 283 0.66 -19.48 13.39
N ILE A 284 1.46 -19.57 12.31
CA ILE A 284 1.47 -18.59 11.23
C ILE A 284 1.30 -19.26 9.85
N HIS A 285 0.87 -18.50 8.85
CA HIS A 285 0.95 -18.90 7.44
C HIS A 285 1.78 -17.90 6.65
N VAL A 286 2.80 -18.35 5.92
CA VAL A 286 3.55 -17.50 5.00
C VAL A 286 2.77 -17.40 3.68
N LEU A 287 2.30 -16.21 3.33
CA LEU A 287 1.41 -16.00 2.17
C LEU A 287 2.21 -15.82 0.87
N THR A 288 3.34 -15.13 0.92
CA THR A 288 4.12 -14.81 -0.28
C THR A 288 4.98 -16.00 -0.77
N PRO A 289 5.13 -16.19 -2.09
CA PRO A 289 5.86 -17.33 -2.66
C PRO A 289 7.37 -17.19 -2.47
N TRP A 290 8.15 -18.21 -2.86
CA TRP A 290 9.60 -18.07 -2.95
C TRP A 290 9.98 -17.04 -4.02
N ALA A 291 10.97 -16.20 -3.72
CA ALA A 291 11.46 -15.24 -4.70
C ALA A 291 12.39 -15.93 -5.70
N HIS A 292 11.92 -16.08 -6.94
CA HIS A 292 12.72 -16.52 -8.08
C HIS A 292 13.76 -15.45 -8.48
N GLU A 293 14.59 -15.76 -9.48
CA GLU A 293 15.74 -14.92 -9.82
C GLU A 293 15.35 -13.48 -10.22
N GLY A 294 14.27 -13.31 -10.97
CA GLY A 294 13.78 -12.01 -11.42
C GLY A 294 13.06 -11.18 -10.35
N ALA A 295 12.69 -11.76 -9.21
CA ALA A 295 11.85 -11.09 -8.22
C ALA A 295 12.60 -10.01 -7.42
N ASN A 296 11.92 -8.90 -7.15
CA ASN A 296 12.34 -7.84 -6.23
C ASN A 296 11.29 -7.62 -5.13
N PRO A 297 11.15 -8.55 -4.18
CA PRO A 297 10.05 -8.52 -3.22
C PRO A 297 10.15 -7.34 -2.25
N TYR A 298 8.99 -6.79 -1.89
CA TYR A 298 8.89 -5.74 -0.89
C TYR A 298 9.19 -6.28 0.53
N GLY A 299 8.59 -7.41 0.88
CA GLY A 299 8.70 -8.05 2.18
C GLY A 299 7.96 -9.39 2.22
N VAL A 300 8.16 -10.15 3.30
CA VAL A 300 7.43 -11.42 3.53
C VAL A 300 6.09 -11.11 4.17
N ALA A 301 5.00 -11.58 3.59
CA ALA A 301 3.69 -11.54 4.25
C ALA A 301 3.46 -12.81 5.07
N ILE A 302 3.01 -12.63 6.30
CA ILE A 302 2.52 -13.70 7.15
C ILE A 302 1.11 -13.39 7.64
N ARG A 303 0.35 -14.46 7.87
CA ARG A 303 -0.98 -14.44 8.47
C ARG A 303 -0.95 -15.07 9.85
N ILE A 304 -1.59 -14.41 10.81
CA ILE A 304 -1.77 -14.88 12.19
C ILE A 304 -3.26 -15.29 12.35
N PRO A 305 -3.63 -16.56 12.11
CA PRO A 305 -5.03 -17.00 12.04
C PRO A 305 -5.80 -16.87 13.35
N GLN A 306 -5.13 -16.69 14.48
CA GLN A 306 -5.73 -16.51 15.80
C GLN A 306 -6.50 -15.18 15.94
N GLY A 307 -6.33 -14.24 15.00
CA GLY A 307 -7.12 -13.02 14.93
C GLY A 307 -6.33 -11.74 15.26
N PRO A 308 -7.02 -10.58 15.26
CA PRO A 308 -6.39 -9.27 15.31
C PRO A 308 -5.66 -8.96 16.61
N GLU A 309 -6.10 -9.52 17.75
CA GLU A 309 -5.43 -9.35 19.04
C GLU A 309 -4.05 -10.00 19.05
N THR A 310 -3.97 -11.30 18.72
CA THR A 310 -2.71 -12.03 18.61
C THR A 310 -1.80 -11.42 17.55
N ARG A 311 -2.36 -11.04 16.39
CA ARG A 311 -1.63 -10.31 15.35
C ARG A 311 -1.01 -9.03 15.90
N ASN A 312 -1.75 -8.23 16.65
CA ASN A 312 -1.26 -6.98 17.23
C ASN A 312 -0.16 -7.23 18.28
N ASP A 313 -0.29 -8.26 19.11
CA ASP A 313 0.75 -8.64 20.07
C ASP A 313 2.08 -8.96 19.36
N VAL A 314 2.02 -9.78 18.30
CA VAL A 314 3.18 -10.13 17.46
C VAL A 314 3.76 -8.87 16.81
N TYR A 315 2.93 -8.04 16.18
CA TYR A 315 3.36 -6.76 15.59
C TYR A 315 4.07 -5.88 16.62
N HIS A 316 3.47 -5.66 17.78
CA HIS A 316 4.05 -4.83 18.83
C HIS A 316 5.33 -5.44 19.41
N ALA A 317 5.45 -6.76 19.50
CA ALA A 317 6.70 -7.41 19.90
C ALA A 317 7.83 -7.13 18.91
N ILE A 318 7.59 -7.30 17.60
CA ILE A 318 8.55 -6.98 16.52
C ILE A 318 8.97 -5.50 16.59
N ARG A 319 8.00 -4.58 16.69
CA ARG A 319 8.27 -3.14 16.75
C ARG A 319 9.01 -2.74 18.03
N ARG A 320 8.68 -3.35 19.17
CA ARG A 320 9.39 -3.11 20.45
C ARG A 320 10.84 -3.55 20.40
N ALA A 321 11.14 -4.62 19.66
CA ALA A 321 12.50 -5.09 19.40
C ALA A 321 13.30 -4.21 18.42
N GLY A 322 12.66 -3.19 17.83
CA GLY A 322 13.28 -2.25 16.90
C GLY A 322 13.33 -2.73 15.45
N LEU A 323 12.57 -3.79 15.11
CA LEU A 323 12.49 -4.34 13.75
C LEU A 323 11.33 -3.72 12.95
N PRO A 324 11.42 -3.68 11.61
CA PRO A 324 10.35 -3.19 10.76
C PRO A 324 9.22 -4.21 10.63
N ALA A 325 7.98 -3.74 10.72
CA ALA A 325 6.79 -4.52 10.40
C ALA A 325 5.65 -3.56 10.03
N GLU A 326 4.78 -3.98 9.13
CA GLU A 326 3.56 -3.26 8.75
C GLU A 326 2.32 -4.13 8.99
N ARG A 327 1.16 -3.47 9.12
CA ARG A 327 -0.16 -4.10 9.12
C ARG A 327 -0.95 -3.46 7.98
N TYR A 328 -1.46 -4.26 7.05
CA TYR A 328 -2.27 -3.77 5.92
C TYR A 328 -3.73 -3.83 6.31
N ILE A 329 -4.14 -2.87 7.14
CA ILE A 329 -5.51 -2.78 7.67
C ILE A 329 -6.42 -2.01 6.70
N TRP A 330 -5.85 -1.07 5.93
CA TRP A 330 -6.47 -0.22 4.90
C TRP A 330 -8.01 -0.19 4.86
N GLY A 331 -8.60 0.83 5.47
CA GLY A 331 -10.00 1.16 5.22
C GLY A 331 -10.22 1.72 3.81
N LEU A 332 -11.40 1.50 3.23
CA LEU A 332 -11.80 2.02 1.90
C LEU A 332 -12.89 3.09 2.00
N ASP A 333 -13.86 2.88 2.90
CA ASP A 333 -14.99 3.79 3.08
C ASP A 333 -15.36 3.97 4.56
N ASP A 334 -15.99 5.11 4.84
CA ASP A 334 -16.48 5.49 6.16
C ASP A 334 -17.74 4.71 6.58
N ASP A 335 -18.45 4.10 5.62
CA ASP A 335 -19.71 3.38 5.84
C ASP A 335 -19.54 1.89 6.17
N TRP A 336 -18.32 1.36 6.04
CA TRP A 336 -17.94 -0.02 6.39
C TRP A 336 -18.61 -1.13 5.60
N THR A 337 -19.44 -0.81 4.60
CA THR A 337 -20.25 -1.79 3.86
C THR A 337 -19.38 -2.86 3.16
N TYR A 338 -18.24 -2.43 2.61
CA TYR A 338 -17.25 -3.33 1.98
C TYR A 338 -16.66 -4.39 2.93
N ILE A 339 -16.75 -4.24 4.25
CA ILE A 339 -16.28 -5.26 5.20
C ILE A 339 -17.15 -6.52 5.11
N GLU A 340 -18.46 -6.33 4.98
CA GLU A 340 -19.43 -7.42 4.89
C GLU A 340 -19.40 -8.07 3.50
N ASP A 341 -19.24 -7.25 2.46
CA ASP A 341 -19.23 -7.72 1.07
C ASP A 341 -17.93 -8.46 0.68
N PHE A 342 -16.82 -8.20 1.38
CA PHE A 342 -15.51 -8.79 1.09
C PHE A 342 -14.86 -9.45 2.33
N PRO A 343 -15.43 -10.57 2.82
CA PRO A 343 -15.01 -11.16 4.08
C PRO A 343 -13.58 -11.71 4.05
N GLU A 344 -13.08 -12.20 2.92
CA GLU A 344 -11.66 -12.60 2.75
C GLU A 344 -10.70 -11.42 2.89
N ALA A 345 -11.07 -10.27 2.30
CA ALA A 345 -10.29 -9.03 2.42
C ALA A 345 -10.29 -8.54 3.87
N THR A 346 -11.41 -8.64 4.58
CA THR A 346 -11.53 -8.34 6.01
C THR A 346 -10.63 -9.26 6.84
N ARG A 347 -10.66 -10.58 6.59
CA ARG A 347 -9.80 -11.54 7.30
C ARG A 347 -8.31 -11.22 7.08
N LEU A 348 -7.90 -10.79 5.89
CA LEU A 348 -6.54 -10.30 5.65
C LEU A 348 -6.19 -9.09 6.54
N ARG A 349 -7.05 -8.07 6.60
CA ARG A 349 -6.83 -6.86 7.42
C ARG A 349 -6.60 -7.20 8.88
N GLU A 350 -7.36 -8.16 9.40
CA GLU A 350 -7.31 -8.61 10.78
C GLU A 350 -6.02 -9.37 11.10
N THR A 351 -5.53 -10.19 10.17
CA THR A 351 -4.56 -11.24 10.48
C THR A 351 -3.18 -11.03 9.86
N ILE A 352 -3.01 -10.09 8.93
CA ILE A 352 -1.75 -9.92 8.20
C ILE A 352 -0.69 -9.11 8.95
N ILE A 353 0.57 -9.53 8.79
CA ILE A 353 1.77 -8.74 9.07
C ILE A 353 2.70 -8.82 7.87
N ILE A 354 3.26 -7.68 7.47
CA ILE A 354 4.31 -7.62 6.45
C ILE A 354 5.65 -7.35 7.13
N ILE A 355 6.67 -8.12 6.75
CA ILE A 355 8.04 -7.99 7.21
C ILE A 355 8.89 -7.42 6.06
N PRO A 356 9.17 -6.10 6.03
CA PRO A 356 9.97 -5.48 4.96
C PRO A 356 11.39 -6.05 4.91
N THR A 357 11.87 -6.34 3.70
CA THR A 357 13.18 -6.98 3.47
C THR A 357 14.15 -6.09 2.67
N HIS A 358 14.01 -4.78 2.82
CA HIS A 358 14.83 -3.81 2.12
C HIS A 358 16.34 -3.94 2.47
N GLN A 359 17.18 -3.45 1.58
CA GLN A 359 18.65 -3.55 1.60
C GLN A 359 19.36 -2.96 2.82
N GLN A 360 18.66 -2.20 3.66
CA GLN A 360 19.21 -1.62 4.89
C GLN A 360 18.83 -2.41 6.15
N VAL A 361 17.98 -3.43 6.04
CA VAL A 361 17.76 -4.38 7.14
C VAL A 361 19.07 -5.15 7.37
N PRO A 362 19.66 -5.13 8.58
CA PRO A 362 20.91 -5.85 8.85
C PRO A 362 20.72 -7.37 8.82
N TRP A 363 21.68 -8.11 8.26
CA TRP A 363 21.62 -9.57 8.14
C TRP A 363 21.46 -10.28 9.49
N GLN A 364 22.14 -9.78 10.52
CA GLN A 364 22.07 -10.31 11.87
C GLN A 364 20.70 -10.13 12.55
N SER A 365 19.84 -9.27 11.99
CA SER A 365 18.49 -9.06 12.53
C SER A 365 17.44 -10.01 11.97
N LEU A 366 17.72 -10.70 10.86
CA LEU A 366 16.73 -11.51 10.15
C LEU A 366 16.23 -12.72 10.96
N PRO A 367 17.08 -13.49 11.68
CA PRO A 367 16.58 -14.61 12.51
C PRO A 367 15.68 -14.14 13.65
N ARG A 368 15.87 -12.90 14.13
CA ARG A 368 15.12 -12.35 15.27
C ARG A 368 13.63 -12.21 14.99
N PHE A 369 13.21 -12.11 13.73
CA PHE A 369 11.78 -12.11 13.40
C PHE A 369 11.12 -13.41 13.86
N ALA A 370 11.70 -14.55 13.51
CA ALA A 370 11.20 -15.86 13.91
C ALA A 370 11.21 -16.03 15.42
N GLU A 371 12.33 -15.72 16.08
CA GLU A 371 12.46 -15.79 17.55
C GLU A 371 11.34 -15.02 18.26
N ILE A 372 11.08 -13.78 17.82
CA ILE A 372 10.06 -12.92 18.43
C ILE A 372 8.64 -13.45 18.18
N ILE A 373 8.36 -13.91 16.95
CA ILE A 373 7.05 -14.43 16.58
C ILE A 373 6.75 -15.68 17.41
N THR A 374 7.66 -16.67 17.42
CA THR A 374 7.52 -17.91 18.21
C THR A 374 7.30 -17.62 19.69
N GLN A 375 8.16 -16.81 20.31
CA GLN A 375 8.04 -16.46 21.74
C GLN A 375 6.71 -15.76 22.06
N THR A 376 6.23 -14.91 21.14
CA THR A 376 4.96 -14.21 21.35
C THR A 376 3.78 -15.16 21.25
N LEU A 377 3.77 -16.04 20.25
CA LEU A 377 2.70 -17.03 20.06
C LEU A 377 2.65 -18.05 21.21
N GLU A 378 3.81 -18.52 21.69
CA GLU A 378 3.91 -19.39 22.87
C GLU A 378 3.36 -18.70 24.14
N ALA A 379 3.72 -17.43 24.35
CA ALA A 379 3.24 -16.66 25.50
C ALA A 379 1.73 -16.39 25.46
N THR A 380 1.14 -16.24 24.28
CA THR A 380 -0.31 -16.09 24.12
C THR A 380 -1.04 -17.42 24.24
N SER A 381 -0.38 -18.55 23.95
CA SER A 381 -0.94 -19.90 24.06
C SER A 381 -0.84 -20.51 25.47
N GLY A 382 0.03 -19.97 26.32
CA GLY A 382 0.26 -20.44 27.70
C GLY A 382 -0.67 -19.84 28.75
N ASP A 383 -1.57 -20.67 29.27
CA ASP A 383 -2.30 -20.61 30.55
C ASP A 383 -3.40 -19.53 30.79
N PRO A 384 -4.70 -19.93 30.80
CA PRO A 384 -5.83 -19.13 31.29
C PRO A 384 -5.89 -18.95 32.82
N THR A 385 -5.03 -19.62 33.61
CA THR A 385 -5.20 -19.73 35.08
C THR A 385 -4.32 -18.81 35.93
N THR A 386 -3.46 -17.98 35.33
CA THR A 386 -2.70 -16.94 36.05
C THR A 386 -3.25 -15.54 35.80
N GLY A 387 -4.45 -15.29 36.33
CA GLY A 387 -4.82 -14.00 36.94
C GLY A 387 -4.56 -12.72 36.13
N ARG A 388 -4.98 -12.62 34.87
CA ARG A 388 -5.54 -11.34 34.42
C ARG A 388 -6.89 -11.20 35.10
N LYS A 389 -7.01 -10.28 36.07
CA LYS A 389 -8.33 -9.79 36.50
C LYS A 389 -9.00 -9.17 35.29
N SER A 390 -9.76 -9.97 34.55
CA SER A 390 -10.82 -9.50 33.67
C SER A 390 -11.93 -8.96 34.57
N SER A 391 -11.82 -7.71 34.99
CA SER A 391 -13.00 -6.97 35.42
C SER A 391 -13.75 -6.53 34.17
N PHE A 392 -14.32 -7.49 33.44
CA PHE A 392 -15.44 -7.27 32.53
C PHE A 392 -16.24 -8.57 32.47
N SER A 393 -17.28 -8.59 33.30
CA SER A 393 -18.35 -9.57 33.28
C SER A 393 -18.97 -9.61 31.89
N ALA A 394 -18.85 -10.75 31.21
CA ALA A 394 -19.60 -11.04 30.00
C ALA A 394 -21.06 -11.37 30.38
N SER A 395 -21.97 -10.47 30.01
CA SER A 395 -23.39 -10.79 29.80
C SER A 395 -24.08 -9.68 29.02
N VAL A 396 -23.80 -9.53 27.72
CA VAL A 396 -24.76 -8.92 26.79
C VAL A 396 -24.61 -9.62 25.44
N GLY A 397 -25.72 -10.09 24.90
CA GLY A 397 -25.81 -10.84 23.66
C GLY A 397 -25.47 -10.02 22.42
N HIS A 398 -25.37 -10.74 21.31
CA HIS A 398 -25.15 -10.28 19.93
C HIS A 398 -26.31 -9.41 19.38
N GLU A 399 -26.69 -8.35 20.07
CA GLU A 399 -27.61 -7.34 19.54
C GLU A 399 -27.14 -5.93 19.89
N ARG A 400 -27.01 -5.09 18.85
CA ARG A 400 -26.77 -3.63 18.85
C ARG A 400 -25.34 -3.15 19.13
N ILE A 401 -24.52 -3.14 18.09
CA ILE A 401 -23.56 -2.04 17.84
C ILE A 401 -23.74 -1.57 16.38
N LEU A 402 -24.94 -1.07 16.09
CA LEU A 402 -25.20 -0.16 14.99
C LEU A 402 -26.19 0.88 15.53
N ALA A 403 -25.66 1.97 16.06
CA ALA A 403 -26.40 3.20 16.24
C ALA A 403 -25.44 4.39 16.00
N PRO A 404 -25.88 5.44 15.28
CA PRO A 404 -25.00 6.31 14.54
C PRO A 404 -24.50 7.47 15.41
N ILE A 405 -23.27 7.91 15.13
CA ILE A 405 -22.80 9.25 15.48
C ILE A 405 -23.44 10.22 14.46
N PHE A 406 -24.75 10.44 14.57
CA PHE A 406 -25.43 11.56 13.90
C PHE A 406 -26.50 12.09 14.83
N GLY A 407 -26.37 13.38 15.18
CA GLY A 407 -27.37 14.11 15.94
C GLY A 407 -28.70 14.15 15.20
N ASP A 408 -29.76 14.19 15.99
CA ASP A 408 -31.15 14.23 15.57
C ASP A 408 -31.41 15.17 14.39
N GLY A 409 -31.98 14.62 13.31
CA GLY A 409 -32.69 15.42 12.30
C GLY A 409 -32.41 15.07 10.84
N TYR A 410 -32.59 13.82 10.42
CA TYR A 410 -32.85 13.54 9.01
C TYR A 410 -33.77 12.33 8.84
N ARG A 411 -34.96 12.55 8.27
CA ARG A 411 -35.90 11.49 7.87
C ARG A 411 -35.65 11.16 6.40
N PRO A 412 -35.53 9.89 5.99
CA PRO A 412 -35.38 9.52 4.60
C PRO A 412 -36.76 9.41 3.95
N GLU A 413 -37.01 10.18 2.91
CA GLU A 413 -38.04 9.85 1.93
C GLU A 413 -37.43 9.78 0.52
N ARG A 414 -37.52 8.57 -0.03
CA ARG A 414 -37.65 8.21 -1.45
C ARG A 414 -36.38 7.99 -2.27
N ALA A 415 -36.21 6.70 -2.56
CA ALA A 415 -35.51 6.15 -3.71
C ALA A 415 -36.19 6.52 -5.06
N PHE A 416 -35.38 6.41 -6.12
CA PHE A 416 -35.71 6.37 -7.55
C PHE A 416 -36.21 7.65 -8.24
N ARG A 417 -35.37 8.21 -9.13
CA ARG A 417 -35.59 8.18 -10.60
C ARG A 417 -34.42 8.80 -11.37
N CYS A 418 -33.94 8.05 -12.37
CA CYS A 418 -33.15 8.56 -13.49
C CYS A 418 -33.95 9.52 -14.40
N THR A 419 -33.18 10.30 -15.16
CA THR A 419 -33.47 11.00 -16.44
C THR A 419 -34.22 12.35 -16.41
N GLU A 420 -33.49 13.41 -16.81
CA GLU A 420 -33.76 14.43 -17.87
C GLU A 420 -33.07 15.77 -17.52
N TYR A 421 -32.01 16.16 -18.24
CA TYR A 421 -32.02 17.08 -19.40
C TYR A 421 -32.48 18.54 -19.11
N VAL A 422 -31.49 19.45 -19.00
CA VAL A 422 -31.40 20.76 -19.70
C VAL A 422 -32.21 21.99 -19.18
N LEU A 423 -31.49 23.13 -19.14
CA LEU A 423 -31.93 24.56 -19.01
C LEU A 423 -32.37 25.00 -17.60
N SER A 424 -32.10 26.20 -17.07
CA SER A 424 -31.57 27.46 -17.59
C SER A 424 -31.19 28.40 -16.44
N ARG A 425 -30.28 29.33 -16.73
CA ARG A 425 -30.03 30.65 -16.10
C ARG A 425 -31.16 31.24 -15.24
N VAL A 426 -30.78 31.94 -14.16
CA VAL A 426 -31.23 33.29 -13.69
C VAL A 426 -30.53 33.54 -12.33
N THR A 427 -29.39 34.24 -12.33
CA THR A 427 -29.20 35.60 -11.77
C THR A 427 -29.66 35.83 -10.33
N ASP A 428 -28.66 36.15 -9.50
CA ASP A 428 -28.61 37.30 -8.58
C ASP A 428 -29.58 37.29 -7.37
N ILE A 429 -29.01 37.27 -6.16
CA ILE A 429 -29.13 38.33 -5.14
C ILE A 429 -28.36 37.96 -3.87
N ARG A 430 -27.32 38.76 -3.61
CA ARG A 430 -26.87 39.36 -2.34
C ARG A 430 -27.09 38.61 -1.01
N GLY A 431 -25.99 38.54 -0.25
CA GLY A 431 -25.89 39.31 0.99
C GLY A 431 -25.57 38.52 2.26
N ARG A 432 -24.33 38.70 2.74
CA ARG A 432 -23.88 38.79 4.15
C ARG A 432 -24.77 38.09 5.20
N PHE A 433 -24.25 37.04 5.81
CA PHE A 433 -23.74 37.08 7.20
C PHE A 433 -22.72 35.96 7.41
#